data_AF-A0A2D7XLN5-F1
#
_entry.id   AF-A0A2D7XLN5-F1
#
_cell.length_a   1.000
_cell.length_b   1.000
_cell.length_c   1.000
_cell.angle_alpha   90.00
_cell.angle_beta   90.00
_cell.angle_gamma   90.00
#
_symmetry.space_group_name_H-M   'P 1'
#
loop_
_entity.id
_entity.type
_entity.pdbx_description
1 polymer ?
#
loop_
_entity_poly.entity_id
_entity_poly.type
_entity_poly.pdbx_seq_one_letter_code
_entity_poly.pdbx_strand_id
1 'polypeptide(L)'
;MQLLVGLVSGLIFGLGLSVSGMLNPVKVSAFLDITGGWDPSLAMVMGGGLAVNLFAMWLLKKRTKPYFTDEFSMPQSVAIDRPLLI
;
A
#
# COMPACT_ATOMS: atom_id res chain seq x y z
N MET A 1 19.31 -9.45 -7.98
CA MET A 1 18.56 -8.24 -8.40
C MET A 1 17.45 -7.86 -7.43
N GLN A 2 16.68 -8.83 -6.89
CA GLN A 2 15.57 -8.58 -5.97
C GLN A 2 15.92 -7.67 -4.78
N LEU A 3 17.08 -7.84 -4.15
CA LEU A 3 17.53 -6.99 -3.04
C LEU A 3 17.69 -5.52 -3.43
N LEU A 4 18.29 -5.23 -4.59
CA LEU A 4 18.48 -3.85 -5.07
C LEU A 4 17.13 -3.20 -5.37
N VAL A 5 16.23 -3.93 -6.05
CA VAL A 5 14.88 -3.44 -6.35
C VAL A 5 14.10 -3.19 -5.05
N GLY A 6 14.15 -4.13 -4.09
CA GLY A 6 13.54 -3.96 -2.78
C GLY A 6 14.08 -2.76 -2.01
N LEU A 7 15.40 -2.54 -2.04
CA LEU A 7 16.02 -1.38 -1.39
C LEU A 7 15.55 -0.06 -2.02
N VAL A 8 15.57 0.04 -3.35
CA VAL A 8 15.12 1.25 -4.06
C VAL A 8 13.63 1.49 -3.83
N SER A 9 12.79 0.45 -3.89
CA SER A 9 11.37 0.56 -3.58
C SER A 9 11.12 1.01 -2.14
N GLY A 10 11.86 0.46 -1.18
CA GLY A 10 11.78 0.87 0.23
C GLY A 10 12.19 2.32 0.46
N LEU A 11 13.24 2.79 -0.22
CA LEU A 11 13.66 4.20 -0.18
C LEU A 11 12.60 5.12 -0.77
N ILE A 12 12.06 4.81 -1.96
CA ILE A 12 10.99 5.60 -2.58
C ILE A 12 9.76 5.66 -1.66
N PHE A 13 9.39 4.53 -1.07
CA PHE A 13 8.25 4.45 -0.15
C PHE A 13 8.47 5.29 1.12
N GLY A 14 9.62 5.14 1.78
CA GLY A 14 9.96 5.91 2.97
C GLY A 14 10.04 7.42 2.71
N LEU A 15 10.62 7.83 1.58
CA LEU A 15 10.62 9.22 1.15
C LEU A 15 9.21 9.74 0.90
N GLY A 16 8.36 8.95 0.22
CA GLY A 16 6.95 9.29 -0.01
C GLY A 16 6.16 9.46 1.29
N LEU A 17 6.33 8.56 2.26
CA LEU A 17 5.73 8.67 3.60
C LEU A 17 6.18 9.93 4.34
N SER A 18 7.47 10.27 4.24
CA SER A 18 8.05 11.43 4.92
C SER A 18 7.52 12.73 4.31
N VAL A 19 7.51 12.84 2.98
CA VAL A 19 7.05 14.05 2.26
C VAL A 19 5.54 14.25 2.39
N SER A 20 4.76 13.16 2.38
CA SER A 20 3.30 13.26 2.51
C SER A 20 2.81 13.63 3.91
N GLY A 21 3.67 13.56 4.93
CA GLY A 21 3.30 13.83 6.32
C GLY A 21 2.47 12.71 6.97
N MET A 22 2.41 11.52 6.35
CA MET A 22 1.76 10.32 6.94
C MET A 22 2.48 9.81 8.19
N LEU A 23 3.72 10.23 8.43
CA LEU A 23 4.44 9.95 9.67
C LEU A 23 3.87 10.69 10.89
N ASN A 24 3.02 11.71 10.68
CA ASN A 24 2.42 12.46 11.79
C ASN A 24 1.07 11.84 12.21
N PRO A 25 0.98 11.24 13.41
CA PRO A 25 -0.24 10.57 13.87
C PRO A 25 -1.41 11.55 14.08
N VAL A 26 -1.14 12.82 14.36
CA VAL A 26 -2.18 13.85 14.51
C VAL A 26 -2.91 14.08 13.18
N LYS A 27 -2.15 14.10 12.08
CA LYS A 27 -2.72 14.26 10.74
C LYS A 27 -3.58 13.05 10.36
N VAL A 28 -3.07 11.84 10.60
CA VAL A 28 -3.77 10.59 10.28
C VAL A 28 -5.06 10.44 11.11
N SER A 29 -5.01 10.78 12.39
CA SER A 29 -6.21 10.75 13.25
C SER A 29 -7.23 11.82 12.86
N ALA A 30 -6.81 13.04 12.52
CA ALA A 30 -7.70 14.09 12.02
C ALA A 30 -8.36 13.73 10.67
N PHE A 31 -7.68 12.96 9.81
CA PHE A 31 -8.29 12.42 8.60
C PHE A 31 -9.39 11.38 8.89
N LEU A 32 -9.22 10.58 9.95
CA LEU A 32 -10.22 9.56 10.33
C LEU A 32 -11.38 10.14 11.13
N ASP A 33 -11.22 11.32 11.73
CA ASP A 33 -12.26 12.02 12.46
C ASP A 33 -13.29 12.70 11.53
N ILE A 34 -14.10 11.88 10.87
CA ILE A 34 -15.18 12.31 9.97
C ILE A 34 -16.32 13.00 10.75
N THR A 35 -16.39 12.77 12.07
CA THR A 35 -17.44 13.28 12.95
C THR A 35 -17.18 14.69 13.52
N GLY A 36 -15.96 15.19 13.42
CA GLY A 36 -15.54 16.45 14.03
C GLY A 36 -14.59 17.26 13.14
N GLY A 37 -13.30 17.22 13.46
CA GLY A 37 -12.25 18.06 12.89
C GLY A 37 -11.63 17.51 11.60
N TRP A 38 -12.46 17.06 10.66
CA TRP A 38 -12.00 16.33 9.48
C TRP A 38 -11.04 17.14 8.61
N ASP A 39 -9.79 16.68 8.48
CA ASP A 39 -8.78 17.28 7.57
C ASP A 39 -8.70 16.48 6.25
N PRO A 40 -9.26 17.02 5.14
CA PRO A 40 -9.27 16.33 3.85
C PRO A 40 -7.90 16.33 3.15
N SER A 41 -6.88 17.02 3.66
CA SER A 41 -5.56 17.12 3.00
C SER A 41 -4.91 15.75 2.78
N LEU A 42 -5.17 14.78 3.67
CA LEU A 42 -4.69 13.40 3.56
C LEU A 42 -5.43 12.57 2.51
N ALA A 43 -6.65 12.96 2.12
CA ALA A 43 -7.43 12.29 1.10
C ALA A 43 -6.70 12.28 -0.25
N MET A 44 -6.00 13.36 -0.59
CA MET A 44 -5.24 13.46 -1.84
C MET A 44 -4.06 12.48 -1.87
N VAL A 45 -3.37 12.32 -0.74
CA VAL A 45 -2.25 11.37 -0.62
C VAL A 45 -2.77 9.94 -0.73
N MET A 46 -3.82 9.61 0.01
CA MET A 46 -4.41 8.28 -0.04
C MET A 46 -5.02 7.95 -1.40
N GLY A 47 -5.74 8.91 -2.00
CA GLY A 47 -6.28 8.78 -3.35
C GLY A 47 -5.19 8.56 -4.39
N GLY A 48 -4.09 9.31 -4.32
CA GLY A 48 -2.93 9.12 -5.19
C GLY A 48 -2.29 7.74 -5.03
N GLY A 49 -2.03 7.31 -3.80
CA GLY A 49 -1.49 5.99 -3.51
C GLY A 49 -2.42 4.86 -4.00
N LEU A 50 -3.72 4.99 -3.75
CA LEU A 50 -4.72 4.04 -4.21
C LEU A 50 -4.79 3.98 -5.73
N ALA A 51 -4.81 5.13 -6.43
CA ALA A 51 -4.85 5.18 -7.88
C ALA A 51 -3.64 4.50 -8.52
N VAL A 52 -2.43 4.78 -8.02
CA VAL A 52 -1.20 4.11 -8.47
C VAL A 52 -1.27 2.61 -8.22
N ASN A 53 -1.75 2.18 -7.05
CA ASN A 53 -1.92 0.75 -6.73
C ASN A 53 -2.93 0.06 -7.64
N LEU A 54 -4.09 0.68 -7.88
CA LEU A 54 -5.11 0.14 -8.79
C LEU A 54 -4.56 -0.01 -10.21
N PHE A 55 -3.83 0.99 -10.70
CA PHE A 55 -3.18 0.93 -12.01
C PHE A 55 -2.13 -0.18 -12.08
N ALA A 56 -1.29 -0.30 -11.05
CA ALA A 56 -0.30 -1.37 -10.95
C ALA A 56 -0.97 -2.75 -10.94
N MET A 57 -2.00 -2.95 -10.12
CA MET A 57 -2.75 -4.21 -10.03
C MET A 57 -3.43 -4.56 -11.36
N TRP A 58 -4.00 -3.57 -12.05
CA TRP A 58 -4.59 -3.78 -13.37
C TRP A 58 -3.55 -4.25 -14.40
N LEU A 59 -2.34 -3.67 -14.36
CA LEU A 59 -1.25 -4.08 -15.22
C LEU A 59 -0.72 -5.48 -14.84
N LEU A 60 -0.60 -5.77 -13.55
CA LEU A 60 -0.14 -7.06 -13.03
C LEU A 60 -1.12 -8.19 -13.37
N LYS A 61 -2.43 -7.94 -13.31
CA LYS A 61 -3.46 -8.94 -13.66
C LYS A 61 -3.37 -9.40 -15.12
N LYS A 62 -2.81 -8.57 -16.01
CA LYS A 62 -2.56 -8.94 -17.41
C LYS A 62 -1.26 -9.72 -17.61
N ARG A 63 -0.46 -9.90 -16.57
CA ARG A 63 0.84 -10.59 -16.62
C ARG A 63 0.71 -12.00 -16.09
N THR A 64 1.35 -12.94 -16.79
CA THR A 64 1.47 -14.33 -16.36
C THR A 64 2.64 -14.56 -15.41
N LYS A 65 3.67 -13.71 -15.44
CA LYS A 65 4.89 -13.87 -14.65
C LYS A 65 5.44 -12.53 -14.12
N PRO A 66 5.98 -12.48 -12.88
CA PRO A 66 6.69 -11.30 -12.35
C PRO A 66 8.02 -11.03 -13.06
N TYR A 67 8.52 -9.80 -13.00
CA TYR A 67 9.79 -9.42 -13.65
C TYR A 67 11.04 -9.93 -12.93
N PHE A 68 11.01 -10.00 -11.60
CA PHE A 68 12.18 -10.26 -10.77
C PHE A 68 12.10 -11.59 -10.01
N THR A 69 11.08 -12.42 -10.26
CA THR A 69 10.93 -13.77 -9.69
C THR A 69 10.24 -14.69 -10.70
N ASP A 70 10.25 -15.98 -10.42
CA ASP A 70 9.77 -16.99 -11.33
C ASP A 70 8.25 -17.15 -11.35
N GLU A 71 7.58 -16.91 -10.22
CA GLU A 71 6.13 -17.06 -10.07
C GLU A 71 5.55 -16.04 -9.09
N PHE A 72 4.26 -15.76 -9.21
CA PHE A 72 3.55 -14.96 -8.21
C PHE A 72 3.35 -15.80 -6.93
N SER A 73 3.89 -15.34 -5.80
CA SER A 73 3.63 -15.93 -4.47
C SER A 73 2.20 -15.61 -4.02
N MET A 74 1.22 -16.37 -4.51
CA MET A 74 -0.15 -16.30 -4.02
C MET A 74 -0.33 -17.21 -2.80
N PRO A 75 -1.14 -16.80 -1.80
CA PRO A 75 -1.48 -17.66 -0.67
C PRO A 75 -2.20 -18.92 -1.19
N GLN A 76 -1.67 -20.09 -0.86
CA GLN A 76 -2.28 -21.38 -1.25
C GLN A 76 -3.34 -21.87 -0.27
N SER A 77 -3.39 -21.30 0.95
CA SER A 77 -4.41 -21.64 1.94
C SER A 77 -5.63 -20.74 1.77
N VAL A 78 -6.77 -21.35 1.49
CA VAL A 78 -8.10 -20.73 1.52
C VAL A 78 -8.85 -21.13 2.80
N ALA A 79 -8.24 -21.95 3.66
CA ALA A 79 -8.85 -22.40 4.90
C ALA A 79 -8.92 -21.23 5.89
N ILE A 80 -10.13 -20.85 6.26
CA ILE A 80 -10.38 -19.87 7.32
C ILE A 80 -10.19 -20.60 8.64
N ASP A 81 -9.04 -20.38 9.29
CA ASP A 81 -8.75 -20.96 10.59
C ASP A 81 -9.54 -20.27 11.70
N ARG A 82 -9.86 -20.99 12.78
CA ARG A 82 -10.59 -20.47 13.95
C ARG A 82 -10.07 -19.12 14.51
N PRO A 83 -8.76 -18.80 14.53
CA PRO A 83 -8.27 -17.49 14.96
C PRO A 83 -8.66 -16.32 14.04
N LEU A 84 -9.14 -16.60 12.82
CA LEU A 84 -9.67 -15.58 11.90
C LEU A 84 -11.17 -15.32 12.14
N LEU A 85 -11.85 -16.16 12.93
CA LEU A 85 -13.28 -16.02 13.26
C LEU A 85 -13.53 -15.30 14.60
N ILE A 86 -12.50 -15.11 15.43
CA ILE A 86 -12.61 -14.63 16.82
C ILE A 86 -11.72 -13.42 17.03
#